data_AF-A0AAN0JA64-F1
#
_entry.id   AF-A0AAN0JA64-F1
#
_cell.length_a   1.000
_cell.length_b   1.000
_cell.length_c   1.000
_cell.angle_alpha   90.00
_cell.angle_beta   90.00
_cell.angle_gamma   90.00
#
_symmetry.space_group_name_H-M   'P 1'
#
loop_
_entity.id
_entity.type
_entity.pdbx_description
1 polymer ?
#
loop_
_entity_poly.entity_id
_entity_poly.type
_entity_poly.pdbx_seq_one_letter_code
_entity_poly.pdbx_strand_id
1 'polypeptide(L)'
;MFIFALIGYYLFGYETNGDETNWGNLGRSLLTLFTYMTVDGWLPIQKELTAHGFVGSEIFTVIFIFLGHYIFTNLFVGVLIANIHLTTTKFKAQKMTEKRALIQSKKKAVIDKQHKDVMEMLKKQRENNYMTLNEMTKEFEKSLRHDDFTYTTDLCTTVTWIETMLASLKHLENSKHKCHQIQFEIAEVLAEMKGT
;
A
#
# COMPACT_ATOMS: atom_id res chain seq x y z
N MET A 1 19.63 26.42 -26.76
CA MET A 1 19.76 26.07 -28.20
C MET A 1 19.79 27.31 -29.07
N PHE A 2 18.68 28.02 -29.29
CA PHE A 2 18.64 29.17 -30.21
C PHE A 2 19.67 30.28 -29.92
N ILE A 3 19.77 30.72 -28.67
CA ILE A 3 20.72 31.77 -28.27
C ILE A 3 22.18 31.32 -28.51
N PHE A 4 22.52 30.10 -28.11
CA PHE A 4 23.85 29.53 -28.35
C PHE A 4 24.15 29.34 -29.84
N ALA A 5 23.13 29.06 -30.67
CA ALA A 5 23.30 28.89 -32.11
C ALA A 5 23.64 30.22 -32.77
N LEU A 6 22.97 31.31 -32.36
CA LEU A 6 23.31 32.65 -32.80
C LEU A 6 24.71 33.05 -32.32
N ILE A 7 25.04 32.81 -31.05
CA ILE A 7 26.36 33.12 -30.51
C ILE A 7 27.44 32.38 -31.29
N GLY A 8 27.30 31.07 -31.51
CA GLY A 8 28.30 30.31 -32.26
C GLY A 8 28.35 30.67 -33.75
N TYR A 9 27.22 31.03 -34.38
CA TYR A 9 27.21 31.60 -35.73
C TYR A 9 28.09 32.87 -35.79
N TYR A 10 27.88 33.81 -34.86
CA TYR A 10 28.66 35.05 -34.82
C TYR A 10 30.12 34.85 -34.42
N LEU A 11 30.43 33.85 -33.58
CA LEU A 11 31.79 33.59 -33.12
C LEU A 11 32.63 32.79 -34.11
N PHE A 12 32.03 31.84 -34.84
CA PHE A 12 32.78 30.85 -35.62
C PHE A 12 32.43 30.84 -37.11
N GLY A 13 31.28 31.39 -37.51
CA GLY A 13 30.79 31.31 -38.89
C GLY A 13 30.61 32.64 -39.63
N TYR A 14 30.63 33.78 -38.92
CA TYR A 14 30.39 35.10 -39.53
C TYR A 14 31.61 35.70 -40.24
N GLU A 15 32.82 35.37 -39.80
CA GLU A 15 34.05 35.88 -40.43
C GLU A 15 34.31 35.23 -41.80
N THR A 16 35.05 35.92 -42.67
CA THR A 16 35.40 35.44 -44.02
C THR A 16 36.27 34.17 -44.03
N ASN A 17 36.92 33.85 -42.91
CA ASN A 17 37.65 32.61 -42.69
C ASN A 17 36.95 31.71 -41.65
N GLY A 18 35.65 31.91 -41.45
CA GLY A 18 34.79 31.14 -40.56
C GLY A 18 34.62 29.70 -41.00
N ASP A 19 34.24 28.85 -40.05
CA ASP A 19 33.80 27.49 -40.34
C ASP A 19 32.39 27.54 -40.96
N GLU A 20 32.35 27.67 -42.28
CA GLU A 20 31.10 27.70 -43.04
C GLU A 20 30.34 26.37 -42.96
N THR A 21 31.04 25.25 -42.73
CA THR A 21 30.46 23.91 -42.77
C THR A 21 29.58 23.62 -41.55
N ASN A 22 30.04 23.99 -40.36
CA ASN A 22 29.32 23.77 -39.10
C ASN A 22 28.62 25.05 -38.61
N TRP A 23 29.18 26.23 -38.88
CA TRP A 23 28.70 27.50 -38.33
C TRP A 23 28.23 28.51 -39.37
N GLY A 24 28.24 28.19 -40.67
CA GLY A 24 27.93 29.16 -41.74
C GLY A 24 26.49 29.65 -41.84
N ASN A 25 25.52 29.02 -41.14
CA ASN A 25 24.17 29.57 -40.99
C ASN A 25 23.51 29.04 -39.72
N LEU A 26 22.41 29.67 -39.31
CA LEU A 26 21.69 29.33 -38.09
C LEU A 26 21.25 27.85 -38.04
N GLY A 27 20.85 27.25 -39.16
CA GLY A 27 20.45 25.85 -39.23
C GLY A 27 21.63 24.90 -38.98
N ARG A 28 22.78 25.18 -39.60
CA ARG A 28 24.03 24.44 -39.37
C ARG A 28 24.50 24.57 -37.93
N SER A 29 24.49 25.78 -37.38
CA SER A 29 24.84 26.01 -35.98
C SER A 29 23.92 25.24 -35.01
N LEU A 30 22.62 25.17 -35.30
CA LEU A 30 21.68 24.35 -34.52
C LEU A 30 22.01 22.85 -34.61
N LEU A 31 22.40 22.34 -35.78
CA LEU A 31 22.82 20.95 -35.95
C LEU A 31 24.12 20.65 -35.19
N THR A 32 25.11 21.54 -35.26
CA THR A 32 26.35 21.42 -34.50
C THR A 32 26.11 21.42 -33.00
N LEU A 33 25.23 22.30 -32.50
CA LEU A 33 24.84 22.29 -31.10
C LEU A 33 24.05 21.03 -30.72
N PHE A 34 23.27 20.45 -31.64
CA PHE A 34 22.63 19.16 -31.39
C PHE A 34 23.68 18.05 -31.23
N THR A 35 24.67 18.00 -32.12
CA THR A 35 25.84 17.09 -32.02
C THR A 35 26.61 17.26 -30.70
N TYR A 36 26.77 18.50 -30.24
CA TYR A 36 27.37 18.77 -28.92
C TYR A 36 26.48 18.29 -27.77
N MET A 37 25.16 18.48 -27.87
CA MET A 37 24.21 18.02 -26.84
C MET A 37 24.19 16.49 -26.70
N THR A 38 24.33 15.76 -27.81
CA THR A 38 24.40 14.29 -27.81
C THR A 38 25.77 13.76 -27.39
N VAL A 39 26.81 14.61 -27.38
CA VAL A 39 28.21 14.24 -27.10
C VAL A 39 28.71 13.16 -28.07
N ASP A 40 28.13 13.10 -29.28
CA ASP A 40 28.51 12.16 -30.32
C ASP A 40 29.11 12.91 -31.50
N GLY A 41 30.27 12.49 -32.00
CA GLY A 41 30.91 13.14 -33.16
C GLY A 41 31.33 14.61 -32.97
N TRP A 42 31.44 15.12 -31.73
CA TRP A 42 31.78 16.53 -31.46
C TRP A 42 33.29 16.84 -31.58
N LEU A 43 34.16 15.85 -31.36
CA LEU A 43 35.61 16.03 -31.36
C LEU A 43 36.19 16.54 -32.70
N PRO A 44 35.77 16.03 -33.88
CA PRO A 44 36.25 16.56 -35.16
C PRO A 44 35.87 18.03 -35.36
N ILE A 45 34.64 18.42 -35.00
CA ILE A 45 34.17 19.81 -35.11
C ILE A 45 35.01 20.74 -34.23
N GLN A 46 35.29 20.32 -32.98
CA GLN A 46 36.15 21.10 -32.10
C GLN A 46 37.59 21.20 -32.64
N LYS A 47 38.14 20.12 -33.21
CA LYS A 47 39.48 20.13 -33.81
C LYS A 47 39.57 21.09 -35.00
N GLU A 48 38.52 21.15 -35.81
CA GLU A 48 38.41 22.09 -36.92
C GLU A 48 38.41 23.54 -36.42
N LEU A 49 37.65 23.86 -35.37
CA LEU A 49 37.66 25.19 -34.75
C LEU A 49 39.03 25.58 -34.20
N THR A 50 39.73 24.63 -33.54
CA THR A 50 41.09 24.86 -33.04
C THR A 50 42.07 25.05 -34.20
N ALA A 51 41.93 24.32 -35.31
CA ALA A 51 42.79 24.46 -36.49
C ALA A 51 42.62 25.80 -37.20
N HIS A 52 41.41 26.37 -37.20
CA HIS A 52 41.13 27.73 -37.70
C HIS A 52 41.64 28.84 -36.75
N GLY A 53 42.10 28.50 -35.55
CA GLY A 53 42.67 29.47 -34.60
C GLY A 53 41.64 30.23 -33.76
N PHE A 54 40.40 29.74 -33.65
CA PHE A 54 39.37 30.36 -32.81
C PHE A 54 39.70 30.20 -31.32
N VAL A 55 40.35 31.21 -30.75
CA VAL A 55 40.71 31.27 -29.32
C VAL A 55 39.45 31.28 -28.46
N GLY A 56 39.35 30.33 -27.52
CA GLY A 56 38.19 30.21 -26.61
C GLY A 56 37.06 29.29 -27.12
N SER A 57 37.18 28.72 -28.32
CA SER A 57 36.22 27.73 -28.85
C SER A 57 36.08 26.50 -27.94
N GLU A 58 37.18 26.03 -27.36
CA GLU A 58 37.20 24.89 -26.42
C GLU A 58 36.36 25.15 -25.18
N ILE A 59 36.46 26.36 -24.61
CA ILE A 59 35.69 26.78 -23.44
C ILE A 59 34.20 26.85 -23.79
N PHE A 60 33.86 27.43 -24.93
CA PHE A 60 32.48 27.48 -25.42
C PHE A 60 31.89 26.07 -25.56
N THR A 61 32.61 25.15 -26.21
CA THR A 61 32.17 23.77 -26.44
C THR A 61 32.00 23.01 -25.13
N VAL A 62 32.97 23.08 -24.22
CA VAL A 62 32.90 22.38 -22.92
C VAL A 62 31.74 22.90 -22.06
N ILE A 63 31.57 24.23 -21.96
CA ILE A 63 30.48 24.83 -21.19
C ILE A 63 29.13 24.41 -21.78
N PHE A 64 28.99 24.44 -23.11
CA PHE A 64 27.75 24.07 -23.77
C PHE A 64 27.43 22.59 -23.59
N ILE A 65 28.40 21.69 -23.76
CA ILE A 65 28.22 20.25 -23.54
C ILE A 65 27.80 19.99 -22.09
N PHE A 66 28.50 20.58 -21.12
CA PHE A 66 28.19 20.39 -19.71
C PHE A 66 26.80 20.90 -19.34
N LEU A 67 26.46 22.13 -19.73
CA LEU A 67 25.16 22.73 -19.43
C LEU A 67 24.03 22.02 -20.17
N GLY A 68 24.24 21.70 -21.45
CA GLY A 68 23.27 21.00 -22.29
C GLY A 68 22.96 19.60 -21.74
N HIS A 69 24.00 18.85 -21.39
CA HIS A 69 23.84 17.52 -20.82
C HIS A 69 23.19 17.57 -19.42
N TYR A 70 23.57 18.52 -18.56
CA TYR A 70 22.96 18.69 -17.25
C TYR A 70 21.45 18.96 -17.35
N ILE A 71 21.05 19.90 -18.22
CA ILE A 71 19.64 20.23 -18.44
C ILE A 71 18.90 19.03 -19.06
N PHE A 72 19.48 18.40 -20.09
CA PHE A 72 18.86 17.28 -20.78
C PHE A 72 18.64 16.08 -19.85
N THR A 73 19.65 15.70 -19.08
CA THR A 73 19.58 14.59 -18.13
C THR A 73 18.56 14.87 -17.03
N ASN A 74 18.55 16.08 -16.46
CA ASN A 74 17.57 16.42 -15.42
C ASN A 74 16.13 16.43 -15.95
N LEU A 75 15.92 16.93 -17.18
CA LEU A 75 14.61 16.85 -17.84
C LEU A 75 14.20 15.40 -18.08
N PHE A 76 15.12 14.57 -18.60
CA PHE A 76 14.87 13.16 -18.87
C PHE A 76 14.52 12.39 -17.60
N VAL A 77 15.29 12.58 -16.53
CA VAL A 77 15.03 12.00 -15.21
C VAL A 77 13.67 12.48 -14.67
N GLY A 78 13.35 13.77 -14.81
CA GLY A 78 12.06 14.31 -14.39
C GLY A 78 10.88 13.66 -15.12
N VAL A 79 10.95 13.54 -16.44
CA VAL A 79 9.94 12.87 -17.27
C VAL A 79 9.83 11.38 -16.93
N LEU A 80 10.96 10.71 -16.72
CA LEU A 80 11.00 9.30 -16.35
C LEU A 80 10.32 9.06 -15.01
N ILE A 81 10.64 9.86 -13.99
CA ILE A 81 10.02 9.77 -12.67
C ILE A 81 8.51 10.03 -12.76
N ALA A 82 8.08 11.05 -13.52
CA ALA A 82 6.67 11.34 -13.72
C ALA A 82 5.91 10.15 -14.35
N ASN A 83 6.50 9.52 -15.37
CA ASN A 83 5.94 8.34 -16.03
C ASN A 83 5.87 7.10 -15.10
N ILE A 84 6.94 6.86 -14.33
CA ILE A 84 6.98 5.76 -13.35
C ILE A 84 5.93 6.00 -12.26
N HIS A 85 5.81 7.24 -11.78
CA HIS A 85 4.84 7.61 -10.76
C HIS A 85 3.41 7.40 -11.27
N LEU A 86 3.08 7.90 -12.47
CA LEU A 86 1.78 7.70 -13.11
C LEU A 86 1.44 6.21 -13.22
N THR A 87 2.38 5.41 -13.74
CA THR A 87 2.19 3.97 -13.95
C THR A 87 2.01 3.23 -12.63
N THR A 88 2.83 3.55 -11.64
CA THR A 88 2.76 2.95 -10.30
C THR A 88 1.45 3.29 -9.60
N THR A 89 1.00 4.54 -9.68
CA THR A 89 -0.27 4.98 -9.08
C THR A 89 -1.46 4.32 -9.76
N LYS A 90 -1.46 4.23 -11.09
CA LYS A 90 -2.49 3.49 -11.86
C LYS A 90 -2.53 2.02 -11.46
N PHE A 91 -1.38 1.36 -11.40
CA PHE A 91 -1.28 -0.05 -10.99
C PHE A 91 -1.77 -0.28 -9.56
N LYS A 92 -1.37 0.60 -8.62
CA LYS A 92 -1.84 0.54 -7.22
C LYS A 92 -3.36 0.73 -7.12
N ALA A 93 -3.92 1.67 -7.88
CA ALA A 93 -5.36 1.90 -7.92
C ALA A 93 -6.12 0.68 -8.46
N GLN A 94 -5.66 0.10 -9.58
CA GLN A 94 -6.25 -1.10 -10.15
C GLN A 94 -6.22 -2.27 -9.17
N LYS A 95 -5.05 -2.54 -8.57
CA LYS A 95 -4.89 -3.62 -7.58
C LYS A 95 -5.78 -3.41 -6.35
N MET A 96 -6.01 -2.16 -5.93
CA MET A 96 -6.91 -1.86 -4.83
C MET A 96 -8.37 -2.14 -5.20
N THR A 97 -8.79 -1.78 -6.42
CA THR A 97 -10.14 -2.08 -6.94
C THR A 97 -10.38 -3.59 -7.05
N GLU A 98 -9.43 -4.34 -7.59
CA GLU A 98 -9.52 -5.80 -7.68
C GLU A 98 -9.62 -6.45 -6.28
N LYS A 99 -8.78 -6.01 -5.33
CA LYS A 99 -8.87 -6.47 -3.94
C LYS A 99 -10.22 -6.15 -3.31
N ARG A 100 -10.76 -4.94 -3.55
CA ARG A 100 -12.08 -4.53 -3.04
C ARG A 100 -13.19 -5.40 -3.63
N ALA A 101 -13.17 -5.66 -4.93
CA ALA A 101 -14.13 -6.54 -5.59
C ALA A 101 -14.07 -7.98 -5.04
N LEU A 102 -12.87 -8.53 -4.82
CA LEU A 102 -12.69 -9.85 -4.23
C LEU A 102 -13.18 -9.92 -2.77
N ILE A 103 -12.93 -8.87 -1.97
CA ILE A 103 -13.42 -8.82 -0.58
C ILE A 103 -14.95 -8.73 -0.58
N GLN A 104 -15.55 -7.94 -1.47
CA GLN A 104 -17.01 -7.82 -1.58
C GLN A 104 -17.66 -9.14 -2.00
N SER A 105 -17.10 -9.86 -2.98
CA SER A 105 -17.63 -11.16 -3.39
C SER A 105 -17.52 -12.21 -2.27
N LYS A 106 -16.40 -12.25 -1.56
CA LYS A 106 -16.23 -13.12 -0.37
C LYS A 106 -17.20 -12.76 0.74
N LYS A 107 -17.40 -11.47 1.04
CA LYS A 107 -18.38 -11.02 2.04
C LYS A 107 -19.79 -11.47 1.69
N LYS A 108 -20.20 -11.31 0.42
CA LYS A 108 -21.52 -11.76 -0.04
C LYS A 108 -21.70 -13.27 0.11
N ALA A 109 -20.72 -14.07 -0.31
CA ALA A 109 -20.76 -15.52 -0.16
C ALA A 109 -20.84 -15.98 1.30
N VAL A 110 -20.15 -15.30 2.22
CA VAL A 110 -20.22 -15.59 3.66
C VAL A 110 -21.60 -15.27 4.22
N ILE A 111 -22.18 -14.12 3.87
CA ILE A 111 -23.52 -13.71 4.33
C ILE A 111 -24.58 -14.68 3.81
N ASP A 112 -24.52 -15.07 2.52
CA ASP A 112 -25.46 -16.01 1.93
C ASP A 112 -25.40 -17.38 2.62
N LYS A 113 -24.18 -17.85 2.96
CA LYS A 113 -23.98 -19.08 3.73
C LYS A 113 -24.57 -18.96 5.14
N GLN A 114 -24.28 -17.87 5.85
CA GLN A 114 -24.83 -17.62 7.18
C GLN A 114 -26.36 -17.59 7.18
N HIS A 115 -26.98 -16.95 6.19
CA HIS A 115 -28.43 -16.94 6.05
C HIS A 115 -29.00 -18.34 5.84
N LYS A 116 -28.33 -19.17 5.02
CA LYS A 116 -28.75 -20.56 4.79
C LYS A 116 -28.63 -21.40 6.07
N ASP A 117 -27.52 -21.28 6.79
CA ASP A 117 -27.27 -22.00 8.04
C ASP A 117 -28.30 -21.60 9.12
N VAL A 118 -28.62 -20.30 9.25
CA VAL A 118 -29.66 -19.81 10.17
C VAL A 118 -31.05 -20.31 9.78
N MET A 119 -31.40 -20.33 8.49
CA MET A 119 -32.68 -20.87 8.03
C MET A 119 -32.80 -22.38 8.29
N GLU A 120 -31.70 -23.13 8.14
CA GLU A 120 -31.67 -24.55 8.48
C GLU A 120 -31.85 -24.76 9.99
N MET A 121 -31.21 -23.95 10.82
CA MET A 121 -31.42 -23.96 12.27
C MET A 121 -32.89 -23.66 12.62
N LEU A 122 -33.47 -22.58 12.09
CA LEU A 122 -34.88 -22.24 12.33
C LEU A 122 -35.85 -23.34 11.87
N LYS A 123 -35.54 -24.03 10.77
CA LYS A 123 -36.34 -25.16 10.28
C LYS A 123 -36.29 -26.32 11.26
N LYS A 124 -35.09 -26.72 11.70
CA LYS A 124 -34.95 -27.76 12.73
C LYS A 124 -35.70 -27.34 14.02
N GLN A 125 -35.72 -26.04 14.37
CA GLN A 125 -36.35 -25.54 15.62
C GLN A 125 -37.85 -25.73 15.56
N ARG A 126 -38.43 -25.45 14.38
CA ARG A 126 -39.84 -25.69 14.10
C ARG A 126 -40.22 -27.17 14.10
N GLU A 127 -39.28 -28.05 13.75
CA GLU A 127 -39.42 -29.50 13.83
C GLU A 127 -39.21 -30.05 15.26
N ASN A 128 -39.09 -29.17 16.27
CA ASN A 128 -39.01 -29.47 17.71
C ASN A 128 -37.84 -30.39 18.10
N ASN A 129 -36.81 -30.48 17.25
CA ASN A 129 -35.71 -31.42 17.42
C ASN A 129 -34.45 -30.73 17.94
N TYR A 130 -34.61 -29.89 18.95
CA TYR A 130 -33.50 -29.27 19.68
C TYR A 130 -33.40 -29.92 21.02
N MET A 131 -32.29 -30.63 21.23
CA MET A 131 -31.86 -30.88 22.58
C MET A 131 -31.34 -29.56 23.15
N THR A 132 -31.96 -29.10 24.22
CA THR A 132 -31.41 -28.05 25.08
C THR A 132 -29.99 -28.45 25.49
N LEU A 133 -29.09 -27.50 25.77
CA LEU A 133 -27.75 -27.84 26.29
C LEU A 133 -27.85 -28.81 27.47
N ASN A 134 -28.83 -28.59 28.35
CA ASN A 134 -29.16 -29.47 29.47
C ASN A 134 -29.60 -30.89 29.03
N GLU A 135 -30.34 -31.02 27.94
CA GLU A 135 -30.73 -32.32 27.38
C GLU A 135 -29.53 -33.01 26.71
N MET A 136 -28.67 -32.26 26.01
CA MET A 136 -27.43 -32.79 25.44
C MET A 136 -26.49 -33.29 26.53
N THR A 137 -26.32 -32.53 27.62
CA THR A 137 -25.49 -32.95 28.75
C THR A 137 -26.08 -34.15 29.48
N LYS A 138 -27.42 -34.25 29.60
CA LYS A 138 -28.09 -35.41 30.22
C LYS A 138 -28.02 -36.68 29.39
N GLU A 139 -28.10 -36.58 28.05
CA GLU A 139 -27.87 -37.75 27.21
C GLU A 139 -26.40 -38.16 27.21
N PHE A 140 -25.48 -37.19 27.23
CA PHE A 140 -24.06 -37.47 27.38
C PHE A 140 -23.75 -38.15 28.73
N GLU A 141 -24.34 -37.65 29.82
CA GLU A 141 -24.27 -38.26 31.16
C GLU A 141 -24.79 -39.70 31.16
N LYS A 142 -25.90 -39.98 30.46
CA LYS A 142 -26.42 -41.35 30.29
C LYS A 142 -25.54 -42.25 29.42
N SER A 143 -24.75 -41.66 28.52
CA SER A 143 -23.82 -42.38 27.65
C SER A 143 -22.48 -42.68 28.31
N LEU A 144 -22.17 -42.04 29.44
CA LEU A 144 -20.95 -42.27 30.21
C LEU A 144 -21.08 -43.54 31.06
N ARG A 145 -20.11 -44.44 30.94
CA ARG A 145 -19.99 -45.60 31.85
C ARG A 145 -19.06 -45.20 32.99
N HIS A 146 -19.32 -45.66 34.21
CA HIS A 146 -18.46 -45.36 35.38
C HIS A 146 -17.03 -45.95 35.26
N ASP A 147 -16.77 -46.78 34.24
CA ASP A 147 -15.47 -47.37 33.94
C ASP A 147 -14.76 -46.71 32.73
N ASP A 148 -15.29 -45.60 32.21
CA ASP A 148 -14.67 -44.91 31.08
C ASP A 148 -13.38 -44.19 31.52
N PHE A 149 -12.24 -44.69 31.06
CA PHE A 149 -10.94 -44.09 31.31
C PHE A 149 -10.79 -42.78 30.52
N THR A 150 -10.59 -41.68 31.24
CA THR A 150 -10.20 -40.40 30.64
C THR A 150 -8.68 -40.25 30.75
N TYR A 151 -8.00 -40.10 29.61
CA TYR A 151 -6.57 -39.83 29.60
C TYR A 151 -6.32 -38.40 30.09
N THR A 152 -5.82 -38.26 31.32
CA THR A 152 -5.48 -36.94 31.89
C THR A 152 -4.08 -36.52 31.42
N THR A 153 -3.95 -36.19 30.14
CA THR A 153 -2.68 -35.67 29.59
C THR A 153 -2.53 -34.16 29.80
N ASP A 154 -3.66 -33.45 29.81
CA ASP A 154 -3.70 -31.99 29.90
C ASP A 154 -4.24 -31.52 31.24
N LEU A 155 -3.67 -30.43 31.76
CA LEU A 155 -4.07 -29.82 33.05
C LEU A 155 -5.58 -29.55 33.15
N CYS A 156 -6.22 -29.21 32.04
CA CYS A 156 -7.66 -28.92 31.95
C CYS A 156 -8.55 -30.17 32.02
N THR A 157 -7.98 -31.37 31.98
CA THR A 157 -8.68 -32.66 32.14
C THR A 157 -8.48 -33.27 33.53
N THR A 158 -7.63 -32.67 34.36
CA THR A 158 -7.40 -33.10 35.75
C THR A 158 -8.58 -32.72 36.63
N VAL A 159 -9.08 -33.69 37.42
CA VAL A 159 -10.23 -33.50 38.33
C VAL A 159 -10.06 -32.28 39.24
N THR A 160 -8.88 -32.09 39.83
CA THR A 160 -8.58 -30.96 40.72
C THR A 160 -8.68 -29.61 40.00
N TRP A 161 -8.29 -29.53 38.72
CA TRP A 161 -8.40 -28.30 37.95
C TRP A 161 -9.87 -27.99 37.64
N ILE A 162 -10.66 -29.00 37.27
CA ILE A 162 -12.09 -28.86 37.01
C ILE A 162 -12.81 -28.38 38.27
N GLU A 163 -12.53 -28.99 39.43
CA GLU A 163 -13.10 -28.57 40.72
C GLU A 163 -12.73 -27.12 41.08
N THR A 164 -11.46 -26.76 40.91
CA THR A 164 -10.99 -25.39 41.18
C THR A 164 -11.64 -24.37 40.24
N MET A 165 -11.81 -24.72 38.96
CA MET A 165 -12.46 -23.87 37.98
C MET A 165 -13.95 -23.71 38.29
N LEU A 166 -14.66 -24.78 38.64
CA LEU A 166 -16.08 -24.73 39.04
C LEU A 166 -16.27 -23.86 40.29
N ALA A 167 -15.41 -24.00 41.30
CA ALA A 167 -15.44 -23.16 42.49
C ALA A 167 -15.22 -21.68 42.15
N SER A 168 -14.26 -21.40 41.25
CA SER A 168 -13.97 -20.04 40.80
C SER A 168 -15.13 -19.42 40.01
N LEU A 169 -15.77 -20.19 39.14
CA LEU A 169 -16.96 -19.76 38.39
C LEU A 169 -18.13 -19.47 39.34
N LYS A 170 -18.36 -20.32 40.34
CA LYS A 170 -19.40 -20.09 41.36
C LYS A 170 -19.14 -18.82 42.17
N HIS A 171 -17.88 -18.54 42.50
CA HIS A 171 -17.50 -17.30 43.17
C HIS A 171 -17.76 -16.07 42.30
N LEU A 172 -17.46 -16.16 40.99
CA LEU A 172 -17.70 -15.09 40.04
C LEU A 172 -19.21 -14.80 39.88
N GLU A 173 -20.02 -15.84 39.76
CA GLU A 173 -21.48 -15.71 39.67
C GLU A 173 -22.08 -15.04 40.91
N ASN A 174 -21.65 -15.46 42.11
CA ASN A 174 -22.06 -14.82 43.36
C ASN A 174 -21.65 -13.34 43.42
N SER A 175 -20.42 -13.02 42.99
CA SER A 175 -19.93 -11.64 42.97
C SER A 175 -20.74 -10.77 42.01
N LYS A 176 -21.07 -11.32 40.84
CA LYS A 176 -21.93 -10.65 39.85
C LYS A 176 -23.34 -10.41 40.39
N HIS A 177 -23.93 -11.41 41.05
CA HIS A 177 -25.25 -11.29 41.66
C HIS A 177 -25.30 -10.17 42.70
N LYS A 178 -24.30 -10.11 43.59
CA LYS A 178 -24.17 -9.02 44.57
C LYS A 178 -24.04 -7.63 43.91
N CYS A 179 -23.26 -7.54 42.84
CA CYS A 179 -23.11 -6.28 42.11
C CYS A 179 -24.44 -5.82 41.49
N HIS A 180 -25.19 -6.74 40.87
CA HIS A 180 -26.51 -6.43 40.35
C HIS A 180 -27.46 -5.99 41.46
N GLN A 181 -27.46 -6.65 42.62
CA GLN A 181 -28.29 -6.27 43.76
C GLN A 181 -28.01 -4.83 44.21
N ILE A 182 -26.74 -4.46 44.37
CA ILE A 182 -26.35 -3.08 44.73
C ILE A 182 -26.78 -2.08 43.65
N GLN A 183 -26.66 -2.45 42.37
CA GLN A 183 -27.14 -1.59 41.28
C GLN A 183 -28.65 -1.36 41.34
N PHE A 184 -29.44 -2.38 41.71
CA PHE A 184 -30.87 -2.25 41.95
C PHE A 184 -31.17 -1.34 43.15
N GLU A 185 -30.51 -1.54 44.28
CA GLU A 185 -30.70 -0.71 45.48
C GLU A 185 -30.34 0.77 45.22
N ILE A 186 -29.23 1.04 44.51
CA ILE A 186 -28.85 2.41 44.11
C ILE A 186 -29.91 3.03 43.19
N ALA A 187 -30.42 2.25 42.22
CA ALA A 187 -31.45 2.72 41.30
C ALA A 187 -32.76 3.05 42.04
N GLU A 188 -33.12 2.26 43.07
CA GLU A 188 -34.28 2.49 43.92
C GLU A 188 -34.14 3.77 44.75
N VAL A 189 -33.01 3.98 45.44
CA VAL A 189 -32.73 5.21 46.21
C VAL A 189 -32.71 6.45 45.31
N LEU A 190 -32.12 6.36 44.12
CA LEU A 190 -32.13 7.46 43.14
C LEU A 190 -33.54 7.77 42.62
N ALA A 191 -34.41 6.76 42.49
CA ALA A 191 -35.80 6.96 42.12
C ALA A 191 -36.60 7.64 43.23
N GLU A 192 -36.38 7.27 44.50
CA GLU A 192 -37.00 7.91 45.66
C GLU A 192 -36.58 9.38 45.82
N MET A 193 -35.29 9.71 45.68
CA MET A 193 -34.80 11.10 45.76
C MET A 193 -35.33 12.01 44.64
N LYS A 194 -35.77 11.45 43.51
CA LYS A 194 -36.33 12.20 42.38
C LYS A 194 -37.85 12.40 42.51
N GLY A 195 -38.50 11.69 43.44
CA GLY A 195 -39.93 11.76 43.73
C GLY A 195 -40.33 12.77 44.83
N THR A 196 -39.34 13.36 45.53
CA THR A 196 -39.48 14.51 46.44
C THR A 196 -39.07 15.81 45.77
#